data_AF-A0A381ZYW3-F1
#
_entry.id   AF-A0A381ZYW3-F1
#
_cell.length_a   1.000
_cell.length_b   1.000
_cell.length_c   1.000
_cell.angle_alpha   90.00
_cell.angle_beta   90.00
_cell.angle_gamma   90.00
#
_symmetry.space_group_name_H-M   'P 1'
#
loop_
_entity.id
_entity.type
_entity.pdbx_description
1 polymer ?
#
loop_
_entity_poly.entity_id
_entity_poly.type
_entity_poly.pdbx_seq_one_letter_code
_entity_poly.pdbx_strand_id
1 'polypeptide(L)' 'MKDIIEAAFEDRAHITPDSANIEVRQAVEEAIHLLDTGKARVAEQKGIGDWQVNEWLKKAVLLSF' A
#
# COMPACT_ATOMS: atom_id res chain seq x y z
N MET A 1 2.49 8.84 3.09
CA MET A 1 2.40 7.65 2.22
C MET A 1 1.21 6.76 2.57
N LYS A 2 1.12 6.23 3.80
CA LYS A 2 -0.03 5.44 4.25
C LYS A 2 -1.38 6.10 3.93
N ASP A 3 -1.56 7.36 4.35
CA ASP A 3 -2.82 8.09 4.17
C ASP A 3 -3.16 8.30 2.68
N ILE A 4 -2.16 8.45 1.81
CA ILE A 4 -2.34 8.59 0.36
C ILE A 4 -2.89 7.29 -0.22
N ILE A 5 -2.31 6.15 0.16
CA ILE A 5 -2.76 4.83 -0.28
C ILE A 5 -4.15 4.53 0.26
N GLU A 6 -4.45 4.90 1.51
CA GLU A 6 -5.77 4.70 2.08
C GLU A 6 -6.82 5.54 1.36
N ALA A 7 -6.57 6.84 1.15
CA ALA A 7 -7.47 7.72 0.40
C ALA A 7 -7.66 7.25 -1.05
N ALA A 8 -6.58 6.89 -1.73
CA ALA A 8 -6.63 6.35 -3.09
C ALA A 8 -7.42 5.04 -3.15
N PHE A 9 -7.26 4.17 -2.15
CA PHE A 9 -8.00 2.92 -2.10
C PHE A 9 -9.49 3.14 -1.89
N GLU A 10 -9.91 4.11 -1.08
CA GLU A 10 -11.33 4.45 -0.94
C GLU A 10 -11.93 4.96 -2.26
N ASP A 11 -11.17 5.71 -3.05
CA ASP A 11 -11.60 6.24 -4.36
C ASP A 11 -11.24 5.34 -5.55
N ARG A 12 -10.80 4.09 -5.31
CA ARG A 12 -10.25 3.18 -6.34
C ARG A 12 -11.17 2.94 -7.54
N ALA A 13 -12.48 3.11 -7.37
CA ALA A 13 -13.45 2.97 -8.46
C ALA A 13 -13.25 4.01 -9.59
N HIS A 14 -12.61 5.14 -9.30
CA HIS A 14 -12.32 6.20 -10.25
C HIS A 14 -10.84 6.26 -10.67
N ILE A 15 -10.01 5.39 -10.08
CA ILE A 15 -8.60 5.29 -10.42
C ILE A 15 -8.44 4.31 -11.57
N THR A 16 -7.85 4.80 -12.66
CA THR A 16 -7.44 3.98 -13.80
C THR A 16 -5.95 4.16 -14.05
N PRO A 17 -5.30 3.24 -14.80
CA PRO A 17 -3.90 3.39 -15.17
C PRO A 17 -3.59 4.73 -15.83
N ASP A 18 -4.54 5.35 -16.55
CA ASP A 18 -4.35 6.63 -17.24
C ASP A 18 -4.69 7.85 -16.38
N SER A 19 -5.65 7.71 -15.44
CA SER A 19 -6.16 8.83 -14.62
C SER A 19 -5.53 8.96 -13.23
N ALA A 20 -4.73 7.99 -12.78
CA ALA A 20 -4.14 8.01 -11.45
C ALA A 20 -3.21 9.22 -11.25
N ASN A 21 -3.42 9.95 -10.15
CA ASN A 21 -2.56 11.06 -9.74
C ASN A 21 -1.10 10.57 -9.56
N ILE A 22 -0.13 11.39 -10.00
CA ILE A 22 1.30 11.14 -9.85
C ILE A 22 1.66 10.79 -8.40
N GLU A 23 1.09 11.49 -7.42
CA GLU A 23 1.36 11.22 -5.99
C GLU A 23 0.89 9.83 -5.56
N VAL A 24 -0.25 9.36 -6.11
CA VAL A 24 -0.77 8.02 -5.83
C VAL A 24 0.13 6.97 -6.46
N ARG A 25 0.54 7.16 -7.72
CA ARG A 25 1.46 6.23 -8.40
C ARG A 25 2.78 6.10 -7.64
N GLN A 26 3.39 7.22 -7.26
CA GLN A 26 4.63 7.23 -6.49
C GLN A 26 4.48 6.55 -5.13
N ALA A 27 3.36 6.79 -4.42
CA ALA A 27 3.10 6.15 -3.14
C ALA A 27 2.95 4.62 -3.29
N VAL A 28 2.25 4.16 -4.34
CA VAL A 28 2.12 2.72 -4.64
C VAL A 28 3.48 2.12 -5.01
N GLU A 29 4.23 2.74 -5.91
CA GLU A 29 5.56 2.27 -6.33
C GLU A 29 6.53 2.13 -5.15
N GLU A 30 6.59 3.14 -4.27
CA GLU A 30 7.42 3.09 -3.07
C GLU A 30 6.96 1.98 -2.11
N ALA A 31 5.65 1.81 -1.91
CA ALA A 31 5.13 0.73 -1.07
C ALA A 31 5.51 -0.66 -1.61
N ILE A 32 5.43 -0.85 -2.94
CA ILE A 32 5.88 -2.08 -3.59
C ILE A 32 7.39 -2.26 -3.44
N HIS A 33 8.19 -1.20 -3.61
CA HIS A 33 9.64 -1.26 -3.41
C HIS A 33 10.02 -1.67 -1.97
N LEU A 34 9.31 -1.15 -0.97
CA LEU A 34 9.54 -1.52 0.44
C LEU A 34 9.17 -2.98 0.72
N LEU A 35 8.11 -3.50 0.08
CA LEU A 35 7.73 -4.92 0.17
C LEU A 35 8.78 -5.82 -0.51
N ASP A 36 9.23 -5.44 -1.72
CA ASP A 36 10.22 -6.18 -2.51
C ASP A 36 11.58 -6.26 -1.80
N THR A 37 12.03 -5.14 -1.21
CA THR A 37 13.26 -5.09 -0.41
C THR A 37 13.11 -5.70 0.99
N GLY A 38 11.90 -6.10 1.39
CA GLY A 38 11.59 -6.63 2.72
C GLY A 38 11.72 -5.61 3.86
N LYS A 39 11.88 -4.32 3.55
CA LYS A 39 11.89 -3.21 4.52
C LYS A 39 10.52 -2.99 5.14
N ALA A 40 9.45 -3.35 4.44
CA ALA A 40 8.10 -3.42 4.96
C ALA A 40 7.53 -4.83 4.78
N ARG A 41 6.60 -5.22 5.66
CA ARG A 41 5.89 -6.50 5.58
C ARG A 41 4.40 -6.29 5.85
N VAL A 42 3.57 -7.02 5.12
CA VAL A 42 2.11 -6.98 5.27
C VAL A 42 1.67 -7.38 6.68
N ALA A 43 2.38 -8.30 7.33
CA ALA A 43 2.19 -8.63 8.73
C ALA A 43 3.55 -8.69 9.43
N GLU A 44 3.61 -8.14 10.63
CA GLU A 44 4.80 -8.15 11.46
C GLU A 44 4.45 -8.55 12.90
N GLN A 45 5.39 -9.26 13.54
CA GLN A 45 5.21 -9.72 14.91
C GLN A 45 5.59 -8.59 15.87
N LYS A 46 4.67 -8.18 16.74
CA LYS A 46 4.90 -7.16 17.79
C LYS A 46 5.25 -7.78 19.15
N GLY A 47 4.93 -9.06 19.33
CA GLY A 47 5.24 -9.82 20.53
C GLY A 47 4.99 -11.32 20.31
N ILE A 48 5.26 -12.15 21.33
CA ILE A 48 5.03 -13.60 21.23
C ILE A 48 3.54 -13.84 20.99
N GLY A 49 3.21 -14.39 19.83
CA GLY A 49 1.83 -14.65 19.41
C GLY A 49 1.04 -13.43 18.92
N ASP A 50 1.60 -12.22 19.00
CA ASP A 50 0.93 -10.99 18.57
C ASP A 50 1.43 -10.54 17.18
N TRP A 51 0.51 -10.54 16.22
CA TRP A 51 0.75 -10.18 14.84
C TRP A 51 -0.08 -8.96 14.47
N GLN A 52 0.60 -7.90 14.06
CA GLN A 52 -0.04 -6.72 13.51
C GLN A 52 -0.06 -6.81 11.98
N VAL A 53 -1.22 -6.54 11.39
CA VAL A 53 -1.39 -6.43 9.94
C VAL A 53 -1.31 -4.98 9.52
N ASN A 54 -0.39 -4.69 8.60
CA ASN A 54 -0.27 -3.42 7.90
C ASN A 54 -1.26 -3.41 6.71
N GLU A 55 -2.54 -3.19 6.98
CA GLU A 55 -3.61 -3.28 5.96
C GLU A 55 -3.38 -2.37 4.75
N TRP A 56 -2.80 -1.19 4.96
CA TRP A 56 -2.47 -0.25 3.89
C TRP A 56 -1.50 -0.83 2.86
N LEU A 57 -0.60 -1.75 3.25
CA LEU A 57 0.27 -2.45 2.29
C LEU A 57 -0.52 -3.41 1.39
N LYS A 58 -1.59 -4.03 1.90
CA LYS A 58 -2.50 -4.83 1.06
C LYS A 58 -3.25 -3.93 0.08
N LYS A 59 -3.72 -2.77 0.55
CA LYS A 59 -4.37 -1.76 -0.30
C LYS A 59 -3.41 -1.29 -1.41
N ALA A 60 -2.13 -1.07 -1.09
CA ALA A 60 -1.11 -0.73 -2.07
C ALA A 60 -0.94 -1.81 -3.15
N VAL A 61 -0.88 -3.09 -2.76
CA VAL A 61 -0.82 -4.22 -3.70
C VAL A 61 -2.06 -4.26 -4.60
N LEU A 62 -3.25 -4.04 -4.04
CA LEU A 62 -4.48 -4.01 -4.84
C LEU A 62 -4.54 -2.83 -5.83
N LEU A 63 -3.96 -1.68 -5.48
CA LEU A 63 -3.85 -0.51 -6.36
C LEU A 63 -2.76 -0.66 -7.44
N SER A 64 -1.89 -1.66 -7.33
CA SER A 64 -0.83 -1.92 -8.32
C SER A 64 -1.27 -2.76 -9.52
N PHE A 65 -2.47 -3.35 -9.47
CA PHE A 65 -3.09 -4.11 -10.56
C PHE A 65 -3.85 -3.19 -11.51
#